data_AF-A0A3M1Z4Z3-F1
#
_entry.id   AF-A0A3M1Z4Z3-F1
#
_cell.length_a   1.000
_cell.length_b   1.000
_cell.length_c   1.000
_cell.angle_alpha   90.00
_cell.angle_beta   90.00
_cell.angle_gamma   90.00
#
_symmetry.space_group_name_H-M   'P 1'
#
loop_
_entity.id
_entity.type
_entity.pdbx_description
1 polymer ?
#
loop_
_entity_poly.entity_id
_entity_poly.type
_entity_poly.pdbx_seq_one_letter_code
_entity_poly.pdbx_strand_id
1 'polypeptide(L)' 'DPDVFLAAVGHVAKAKGMTAIARDANLGRESLYKAFAPGAKPRYDTVLKVLNSLGVKLRVSAA' A
#
# COMPACT_ATOMS: atom_id res chain seq x y z
N ASP A 1 -13.29 -3.81 -8.99
CA ASP A 1 -11.98 -4.28 -9.44
C ASP A 1 -10.93 -3.98 -8.36
N PRO A 2 -10.39 -4.99 -7.65
CA PRO A 2 -9.36 -4.80 -6.64
C PRO A 2 -8.08 -4.12 -7.16
N ASP A 3 -7.79 -4.26 -8.45
CA ASP A 3 -6.56 -3.72 -9.05
C ASP A 3 -6.57 -2.19 -9.04
N VAL A 4 -7.75 -1.57 -9.19
CA VAL A 4 -7.91 -0.11 -9.10
C VAL A 4 -7.55 0.41 -7.72
N PHE A 5 -7.94 -0.30 -6.66
CA PHE A 5 -7.61 0.08 -5.29
C PHE A 5 -6.09 -0.02 -5.04
N LEU A 6 -5.46 -1.12 -5.47
CA LEU A 6 -4.01 -1.30 -5.32
C LEU A 6 -3.23 -0.25 -6.10
N ALA A 7 -3.64 0.06 -7.33
CA ALA A 7 -3.03 1.11 -8.14
C ALA A 7 -3.16 2.48 -7.46
N ALA A 8 -4.33 2.81 -6.90
CA ALA A 8 -4.54 4.07 -6.18
C ALA A 8 -3.62 4.19 -4.95
N VAL A 9 -3.51 3.12 -4.13
CA VAL A 9 -2.59 3.10 -2.98
C VAL A 9 -1.14 3.28 -3.45
N GLY A 10 -0.73 2.58 -4.51
CA GLY A 10 0.59 2.72 -5.11
C GLY A 10 0.89 4.13 -5.60
N HIS A 11 -0.08 4.81 -6.23
CA HIS A 11 0.07 6.20 -6.67
C HIS A 11 0.27 7.16 -5.50
N VAL A 12 -0.53 7.03 -4.43
CA VAL A 12 -0.40 7.87 -3.24
C VAL A 12 0.93 7.61 -2.52
N ALA A 13 1.34 6.34 -2.41
CA ALA A 13 2.65 5.97 -1.86
C ALA A 13 3.81 6.58 -2.64
N LYS A 14 3.73 6.57 -3.97
CA LYS A 14 4.74 7.18 -4.85
C LYS A 14 4.80 8.70 -4.67
N ALA A 15 3.65 9.37 -4.59
CA ALA A 15 3.56 10.82 -4.38
C ALA A 15 4.10 11.26 -3.01
N LYS A 16 3.89 10.45 -1.96
CA LYS A 16 4.44 10.68 -0.61
C LYS A 16 5.95 10.39 -0.51
N GLY A 17 6.47 9.53 -1.38
CA GLY A 17 7.88 9.16 -1.44
C GLY A 17 8.13 7.73 -0.97
N MET A 18 8.48 6.85 -1.92
CA MET A 18 8.60 5.40 -1.68
C MET A 18 9.64 5.02 -0.62
N THR A 19 10.71 5.79 -0.46
CA THR A 19 11.74 5.53 0.56
C THR A 19 11.19 5.71 1.98
N ALA A 20 10.42 6.78 2.22
CA ALA A 20 9.79 7.03 3.51
C ALA A 20 8.74 5.97 3.81
N ILE A 21 7.88 5.66 2.83
CA ILE A 21 6.85 4.62 2.96
C ILE A 21 7.45 3.25 3.27
N ALA A 22 8.52 2.85 2.57
CA ALA A 22 9.18 1.57 2.81
C ALA A 22 9.74 1.49 4.24
N ARG A 23 10.40 2.55 4.72
CA ARG A 23 10.90 2.65 6.10
C ARG A 23 9.75 2.56 7.11
N ASP A 24 8.72 3.37 6.94
CA ASP A 24 7.62 3.52 7.91
C ASP A 24 6.69 2.30 7.92
N ALA A 25 6.54 1.61 6.78
CA ALA A 25 5.81 0.36 6.67
C ALA A 25 6.65 -0.88 7.07
N ASN A 26 7.95 -0.70 7.37
CA ASN A 26 8.91 -1.77 7.60
C ASN A 26 8.94 -2.82 6.46
N LEU A 27 9.08 -2.33 5.23
CA LEU A 27 9.14 -3.12 4.00
C LEU A 27 10.40 -2.77 3.22
N GLY A 28 10.96 -3.75 2.49
CA GLY A 28 11.96 -3.46 1.47
C GLY A 28 11.36 -2.65 0.32
N ARG A 29 12.11 -1.69 -0.22
CA ARG A 29 11.65 -0.87 -1.37
C ARG A 29 11.23 -1.72 -2.57
N GLU A 30 11.98 -2.78 -2.87
CA GLU A 30 11.65 -3.70 -3.96
C GLU A 30 10.34 -4.46 -3.70
N SER A 31 10.15 -4.97 -2.48
CA SER A 31 8.90 -5.61 -2.06
C SER A 31 7.71 -4.65 -2.17
N LEU A 32 7.90 -3.37 -1.81
CA LEU A 32 6.87 -2.35 -1.92
C LEU A 32 6.49 -2.09 -3.39
N TYR A 33 7.46 -2.01 -4.30
CA TYR A 33 7.17 -1.87 -5.74
C TYR A 33 6.43 -3.10 -6.30
N LYS A 34 6.85 -4.31 -5.95
CA LYS A 34 6.18 -5.54 -6.40
C LYS A 34 4.75 -5.67 -5.84
N ALA A 35 4.52 -5.21 -4.62
CA ALA A 35 3.22 -5.29 -3.96
C ALA A 35 2.11 -4.47 -4.65
N PHE A 36 2.47 -3.40 -5.39
CA PHE A 36 1.51 -2.53 -6.08
C PHE A 36 1.74 -2.46 -7.60
N ALA A 37 2.45 -3.43 -8.16
CA ALA A 37 2.55 -3.59 -9.61
C ALA A 37 1.21 -4.10 -10.20
N PRO A 38 0.93 -3.85 -11.49
CA PRO A 38 -0.25 -4.41 -12.15
C PRO A 38 -0.32 -5.94 -12.00
N GLY A 39 -1.50 -6.46 -11.63
CA GLY A 39 -1.72 -7.89 -11.39
C GLY A 39 -1.06 -8.47 -10.14
N ALA A 40 -0.48 -7.62 -9.27
CA ALA A 40 0.09 -8.06 -8.01
C ALA A 40 -0.99 -8.62 -7.07
N LYS A 41 -0.62 -9.63 -6.30
CA LYS A 41 -1.46 -10.22 -5.24
C LYS A 41 -0.80 -9.99 -3.89
N PRO A 42 -0.70 -8.74 -3.41
CA PRO A 42 -0.09 -8.46 -2.12
C PRO A 42 -0.90 -9.11 -1.01
N ARG A 43 -0.20 -9.60 0.01
CA ARG A 43 -0.87 -10.03 1.24
C ARG A 43 -1.56 -8.82 1.88
N TYR A 44 -2.69 -9.07 2.53
CA TYR A 44 -3.47 -8.04 3.20
C TYR A 44 -2.66 -7.29 4.28
N ASP A 45 -1.73 -7.97 4.98
CA ASP A 45 -0.82 -7.34 5.94
C ASP A 45 0.05 -6.25 5.32
N THR A 46 0.48 -6.45 4.07
CA THR A 46 1.31 -5.52 3.30
C THR A 46 0.52 -4.27 2.94
N VAL A 47 -0.72 -4.46 2.49
CA VAL A 47 -1.64 -3.36 2.18
C VAL A 47 -1.89 -2.52 3.43
N LEU A 48 -2.20 -3.15 4.57
CA LEU A 48 -2.44 -2.43 5.82
C LEU A 48 -1.22 -1.66 6.33
N LYS A 49 -0.02 -2.24 6.27
CA LYS A 49 1.22 -1.54 6.64
C LYS A 49 1.43 -0.27 5.84
N VAL A 50 1.11 -0.31 4.55
CA VAL A 50 1.26 0.84 3.65
C VAL A 50 0.18 1.88 3.86
N LEU A 51 -1.07 1.46 4.08
CA LEU A 51 -2.14 2.40 4.47
C LEU A 51 -1.79 3.11 5.79
N ASN A 52 -1.29 2.37 6.77
CA ASN A 52 -0.89 2.95 8.06
C ASN A 52 0.28 3.93 7.92
N SER A 53 1.29 3.64 7.10
CA SER A 53 2.40 4.58 6.85
C SER A 53 1.97 5.82 6.07
N LEU A 54 0.86 5.73 5.32
CA LEU A 54 0.20 6.86 4.68
C LEU A 54 -0.70 7.66 5.64
N GLY A 55 -0.87 7.22 6.89
CA GLY A 55 -1.78 7.82 7.86
C GLY A 55 -3.27 7.50 7.61
N VAL A 56 -3.55 6.48 6.77
CA VAL A 56 -4.91 6.04 6.44
C VAL A 56 -5.30 4.87 7.33
N LYS A 57 -6.52 4.91 7.88
CA LYS A 57 -7.11 3.79 8.64
C LYS A 57 -8.25 3.19 7.84
N LEU A 58 -8.14 1.90 7.51
CA LEU A 58 -9.25 1.15 6.95
C LEU A 58 -10.24 0.80 8.07
N ARG A 59 -11.52 1.13 7.89
CA ARG A 59 -12.61 0.72 8.79
C ARG A 59 -13.68 0.00 7.99
N VAL A 60 -14.24 -1.03 8.62
CA VAL A 60 -15.44 -1.73 8.15
C VAL A 60 -16.52 -1.49 9.19
N SER A 61 -17.69 -1.06 8.75
CA SER A 61 -18.87 -0.89 9.59
C SER A 61 -20.05 -1.62 8.96
N ALA A 62 -21.05 -1.97 9.78
CA ALA A 62 -22.35 -2.35 9.25
C ALA A 62 -22.93 -1.18 8.43
N ALA A 63 -23.80 -1.52 7.48
CA ALA A 63 -24.57 -0.56 6.71
C ALA A 63 -25.59 0.18 7.61
#